data_AF-A0AAV7SCK1-F1
#
_entry.id   AF-A0AAV7SCK1-F1
#
_cell.length_a   1.000
_cell.length_b   1.000
_cell.length_c   1.000
_cell.angle_alpha   90.00
_cell.angle_beta   90.00
_cell.angle_gamma   90.00
#
_symmetry.space_group_name_H-M   'P 1'
#
loop_
_entity.id
_entity.type
_entity.pdbx_description
1 polymer ?
#
loop_
_entity_poly.entity_id
_entity_poly.type
_entity_poly.pdbx_seq_one_letter_code
_entity_poly.pdbx_strand_id
1 'polypeptide(L)'
;MSGSEQRAWHAAELYTLGDLYVDGKMAPFPALVQESGLPAGQFLLYNSLLRSLTSKWGDLSVAPPTHLLIQYIQVMGQGRHLIRWFTEALRLHTALECDSLRAAWDGDTTTPFTDTQWKSALSGHVNIPRNSRFRLLQFYIIHRAYLTPARINRYFARCDTTCPRCSRNDTGMIQMLRSCPVLSCFWGAVVGCLSECVS
;
A
#
# COMPACT_ATOMS: atom_id res chain seq x y z
N MET A 1 1.42 -16.72 15.78
CA MET A 1 2.59 -17.62 15.63
C MET A 1 3.52 -17.32 16.79
N SER A 2 3.90 -18.32 17.57
CA SER A 2 4.87 -18.12 18.65
C SER A 2 6.27 -17.94 18.06
N GLY A 3 7.15 -17.20 18.75
CA GLY A 3 8.50 -16.88 18.23
C GLY A 3 9.45 -18.09 18.11
N SER A 4 9.10 -19.26 18.64
CA SER A 4 9.87 -20.51 18.45
C SER A 4 9.55 -21.19 17.13
N GLU A 5 8.30 -21.14 16.68
CA GLU A 5 7.84 -21.79 15.45
C GLU A 5 8.40 -21.09 14.20
N GLN A 6 8.44 -19.75 14.19
CA GLN A 6 9.03 -18.98 13.09
C GLN A 6 10.52 -19.25 12.90
N ARG A 7 11.26 -19.48 13.99
CA ARG A 7 12.70 -19.80 13.94
C ARG A 7 12.96 -21.15 13.27
N ALA A 8 12.08 -22.13 13.44
CA ALA A 8 12.22 -23.44 12.80
C ALA A 8 12.04 -23.37 11.28
N TRP A 9 11.08 -22.58 10.80
CA TRP A 9 10.84 -22.40 9.35
C TRP A 9 11.96 -21.58 8.69
N HIS A 10 12.45 -20.55 9.38
CA HIS A 10 13.58 -19.76 8.91
C HIS A 10 14.89 -20.57 8.88
N ALA A 11 15.10 -21.48 9.83
CA ALA A 11 16.25 -22.39 9.82
C ALA A 11 16.19 -23.44 8.69
N ALA A 12 14.97 -23.78 8.25
CA ALA A 12 14.70 -24.66 7.12
C ALA A 12 14.66 -23.94 5.76
N GLU A 13 15.06 -22.65 5.73
CA GLU A 13 15.08 -21.81 4.52
C GLU A 13 13.73 -21.63 3.81
N LEU A 14 12.61 -21.82 4.53
CA LEU A 14 11.27 -21.59 4.00
C LEU A 14 10.80 -20.16 4.32
N TYR A 15 10.97 -19.24 3.35
CA TYR A 15 10.70 -17.81 3.53
C TYR A 15 9.41 -17.35 2.85
N THR A 16 9.06 -18.00 1.76
CA THR A 16 7.98 -17.59 0.87
C THR A 16 6.98 -18.72 0.66
N LEU A 17 5.78 -18.35 0.19
CA LEU A 17 4.79 -19.35 -0.20
C LEU A 17 5.29 -20.24 -1.35
N GLY A 18 6.16 -19.70 -2.21
CA GLY A 18 6.76 -20.45 -3.32
C GLY A 18 7.64 -21.60 -2.87
N ASP A 19 8.31 -21.46 -1.72
CA ASP A 19 9.21 -22.49 -1.17
C ASP A 19 8.44 -23.74 -0.68
N LEU A 20 7.10 -23.65 -0.58
CA LEU A 20 6.23 -24.77 -0.25
C LEU A 20 5.80 -25.58 -1.48
N TYR A 21 6.21 -25.16 -2.68
CA TYR A 21 5.93 -25.84 -3.93
C TYR A 21 7.17 -26.58 -4.43
N VAL A 22 7.02 -27.88 -4.68
CA VAL A 22 8.04 -28.73 -5.30
C VAL A 22 7.49 -29.17 -6.65
N ASP A 23 8.25 -28.93 -7.73
CA ASP A 23 7.82 -29.17 -9.11
C ASP A 23 6.47 -28.52 -9.48
N GLY A 24 6.23 -27.31 -8.96
CA GLY A 24 5.02 -26.53 -9.23
C GLY A 24 3.75 -27.03 -8.54
N LYS A 25 3.86 -28.05 -7.67
CA LYS A 25 2.77 -28.58 -6.86
C LYS A 25 3.05 -28.35 -5.38
N MET A 26 1.99 -28.11 -4.61
CA MET A 26 2.09 -27.96 -3.16
C MET A 26 2.70 -29.24 -2.55
N ALA A 27 3.87 -29.10 -1.93
CA ALA A 27 4.60 -30.24 -1.38
C ALA A 27 3.89 -30.76 -0.12
N PRO A 28 3.63 -32.08 -0.01
CA PRO A 28 3.06 -32.65 1.19
C PRO A 28 4.05 -32.54 2.35
N PHE A 29 3.54 -32.37 3.58
CA PHE A 29 4.39 -32.17 4.77
C PHE A 29 5.56 -33.15 4.93
N PRO A 30 5.39 -34.47 4.69
CA PRO A 30 6.52 -35.42 4.77
C PRO A 30 7.65 -35.13 3.79
N ALA A 31 7.33 -34.64 2.59
CA ALA A 31 8.33 -34.24 1.60
C ALA A 31 9.10 -33.00 2.07
N LEU A 32 8.40 -32.02 2.65
CA LEU A 32 9.03 -30.82 3.23
C LEU A 32 9.95 -31.17 4.42
N VAL A 33 9.56 -32.11 5.27
CA VAL A 33 10.42 -32.59 6.37
C VAL A 33 11.70 -33.23 5.83
N GLN A 34 11.59 -33.99 4.73
CA GLN A 34 12.72 -34.69 4.11
C GLN A 34 13.67 -33.74 3.36
N GLU A 35 13.13 -32.74 2.65
CA GLU A 35 13.93 -31.82 1.82
C GLU A 35 14.49 -30.64 2.61
N SER A 36 13.72 -30.06 3.53
CA SER A 36 14.09 -28.84 4.26
C SER A 36 14.49 -29.08 5.72
N GLY A 37 14.38 -30.32 6.21
CA GLY A 37 14.70 -30.66 7.61
C GLY A 37 13.73 -30.10 8.64
N LEU A 38 12.49 -29.79 8.22
CA LEU A 38 11.48 -29.18 9.09
C LEU A 38 11.12 -30.10 10.28
N PRO A 39 11.03 -29.60 11.53
CA PRO A 39 10.63 -30.43 12.65
C PRO A 39 9.19 -30.95 12.53
N ALA A 40 8.96 -32.23 12.84
CA ALA A 40 7.64 -32.88 12.76
C ALA A 40 6.54 -32.17 13.59
N GLY A 41 6.91 -31.46 14.66
CA GLY A 41 5.99 -30.67 15.48
C GLY A 41 5.33 -29.49 14.74
N GLN A 42 5.80 -29.13 13.54
CA GLN A 42 5.24 -28.06 12.71
C GLN A 42 4.04 -28.48 11.86
N PHE A 43 3.63 -29.76 11.92
CA PHE A 43 2.54 -30.30 11.10
C PHE A 43 1.22 -29.53 11.27
N LEU A 44 0.86 -29.21 12.52
CA LEU A 44 -0.38 -28.48 12.80
C LEU A 44 -0.36 -27.06 12.24
N LEU A 45 0.79 -26.39 12.27
CA LEU A 45 0.95 -25.06 11.68
C LEU A 45 0.87 -25.10 10.17
N TYR A 46 1.58 -26.03 9.54
CA TYR A 46 1.49 -26.26 8.10
C TYR A 46 0.04 -26.50 7.65
N ASN A 47 -0.70 -27.36 8.36
CA ASN A 47 -2.10 -27.64 8.02
C ASN A 47 -3.04 -26.46 8.30
N SER A 48 -2.74 -25.64 9.31
CA SER A 48 -3.49 -24.41 9.61
C SER A 48 -3.26 -23.34 8.54
N LEU A 49 -2.01 -23.22 8.07
CA LEU A 49 -1.63 -22.37 6.96
C LEU A 49 -2.36 -22.82 5.70
N LEU A 50 -2.23 -24.08 5.28
CA LEU A 50 -2.94 -24.65 4.14
C LEU A 50 -4.44 -24.34 4.16
N ARG A 51 -5.13 -24.65 5.26
CA ARG A 51 -6.57 -24.36 5.39
C ARG A 51 -6.89 -22.88 5.21
N SER A 52 -6.07 -22.01 5.76
CA SER A 52 -6.24 -20.56 5.62
C SER A 52 -6.02 -20.09 4.17
N LEU A 53 -5.05 -20.67 3.47
CA LEU A 53 -4.78 -20.36 2.07
C LEU A 53 -5.88 -20.90 1.15
N THR A 54 -6.31 -22.14 1.34
CA THR A 54 -7.41 -22.75 0.58
C THR A 54 -8.72 -21.99 0.77
N SER A 55 -9.00 -21.52 2.00
CA SER A 55 -10.17 -20.69 2.26
C SER A 55 -10.15 -19.33 1.54
N LYS A 56 -8.97 -18.78 1.24
CA LYS A 56 -8.83 -17.46 0.61
C LYS A 56 -8.65 -17.52 -0.90
N TRP A 57 -7.89 -18.50 -1.39
CA TRP A 57 -7.45 -18.58 -2.78
C TRP A 57 -7.95 -19.83 -3.52
N GLY A 58 -8.68 -20.72 -2.83
CA GLY A 58 -9.26 -21.92 -3.46
C GLY A 58 -8.22 -23.02 -3.69
N ASP A 59 -8.17 -23.56 -4.91
CA ASP A 59 -7.25 -24.63 -5.25
C ASP A 59 -5.79 -24.16 -5.27
N LEU A 60 -4.94 -24.84 -4.51
CA LEU A 60 -3.51 -24.56 -4.36
C LEU A 60 -2.66 -25.54 -5.18
N SER A 61 -3.28 -26.37 -6.02
CA SER A 61 -2.60 -27.39 -6.83
C SER A 61 -1.55 -26.83 -7.79
N VAL A 62 -1.70 -25.57 -8.20
CA VAL A 62 -0.78 -24.84 -9.08
C VAL A 62 -0.10 -23.73 -8.29
N ALA A 63 1.23 -23.67 -8.39
CA ALA A 63 1.99 -22.56 -7.84
C ALA A 63 1.46 -21.22 -8.40
N PRO A 64 1.19 -20.22 -7.54
CA PRO A 64 0.77 -18.92 -8.04
C PRO A 64 1.88 -18.36 -8.95
N PRO A 65 1.53 -17.77 -10.11
CA PRO A 65 2.52 -17.22 -11.00
C PRO A 65 3.32 -16.17 -10.24
N THR A 66 4.64 -16.31 -10.21
CA THR A 66 5.53 -15.32 -9.61
C THR A 66 5.29 -13.99 -10.30
N HIS A 67 4.75 -13.02 -9.57
CA HIS A 67 4.48 -11.70 -10.14
C HIS A 67 5.76 -11.15 -10.78
N LEU A 68 5.68 -10.54 -11.96
CA LEU A 68 6.84 -10.05 -12.70
C LEU A 68 7.76 -9.23 -11.80
N LEU A 69 7.21 -8.32 -10.99
CA LEU A 69 7.99 -7.58 -9.98
C LEU A 69 8.88 -8.46 -9.09
N ILE A 70 8.40 -9.61 -8.62
CA ILE A 70 9.18 -10.51 -7.76
C ILE A 70 10.31 -11.15 -8.56
N GLN A 71 10.03 -11.65 -9.78
CA GLN A 71 11.07 -12.18 -10.66
C GLN A 71 12.14 -11.13 -10.97
N TYR A 72 11.73 -9.91 -11.28
CA TYR A 72 12.63 -8.80 -11.56
C TYR A 72 13.43 -8.35 -10.33
N ILE A 73 12.82 -8.33 -9.13
CA ILE A 73 13.53 -8.02 -7.86
C ILE A 73 14.54 -9.13 -7.53
N GLN A 74 14.22 -10.40 -7.76
CA GLN A 74 15.14 -11.52 -7.53
C GLN A 74 16.34 -11.47 -8.48
N VAL A 75 16.13 -11.11 -9.75
CA VAL A 75 17.20 -10.97 -10.76
C VAL A 75 18.06 -9.72 -10.52
N MET A 76 17.44 -8.59 -10.17
CA MET A 76 18.12 -7.28 -10.10
C MET A 76 18.53 -6.86 -8.68
N GLY A 77 18.01 -7.54 -7.64
CA GLY A 77 18.19 -7.25 -6.22
C GLY A 77 19.60 -7.42 -5.67
N GLN A 78 20.52 -7.92 -6.50
CA GLN A 78 21.93 -8.14 -6.16
C GLN A 78 22.78 -6.86 -6.32
N GLY A 79 22.22 -5.77 -6.86
CA GLY A 79 22.95 -4.52 -7.15
C GLY A 79 22.76 -3.40 -6.12
N ARG A 80 23.86 -2.70 -5.77
CA ARG A 80 23.77 -1.32 -5.28
C ARG A 80 23.02 -0.53 -6.38
N HIS A 81 22.01 0.28 -6.06
CA HIS A 81 21.11 1.01 -6.97
C HIS A 81 19.68 0.45 -7.20
N LEU A 82 19.27 -0.62 -6.50
CA LEU A 82 17.90 -1.17 -6.60
C LEU A 82 16.80 -0.11 -6.42
N ILE A 83 16.95 0.82 -5.46
CA ILE A 83 15.98 1.89 -5.22
C ILE A 83 15.88 2.83 -6.43
N ARG A 84 17.01 3.25 -7.00
CA ARG A 84 17.05 4.15 -8.16
C ARG A 84 16.40 3.49 -9.36
N TRP A 85 16.76 2.23 -9.61
CA TRP A 85 16.16 1.44 -10.69
C TRP A 85 14.66 1.24 -10.48
N PHE A 86 14.22 0.85 -9.28
CA PHE A 86 12.82 0.63 -8.96
C PHE A 86 12.00 1.90 -9.14
N THR A 87 12.56 3.04 -8.73
CA THR A 87 11.93 4.36 -8.92
C THR A 87 11.85 4.73 -10.40
N GLU A 88 12.88 4.41 -11.21
CA GLU A 88 12.86 4.66 -12.66
C GLU A 88 11.92 3.71 -13.41
N ALA A 89 11.90 2.43 -13.04
CA ALA A 89 10.98 1.43 -13.57
C ALA A 89 9.53 1.83 -13.26
N LEU A 90 9.24 2.22 -12.02
CA LEU A 90 7.95 2.81 -11.67
C LEU A 90 7.67 4.02 -12.53
N ARG A 91 8.56 5.01 -12.59
CA ARG A 91 8.39 6.24 -13.39
C ARG A 91 8.07 5.95 -14.87
N LEU A 92 8.73 4.98 -15.49
CA LEU A 92 8.50 4.57 -16.87
C LEU A 92 7.13 3.90 -17.07
N HIS A 93 6.65 3.14 -16.07
CA HIS A 93 5.35 2.46 -16.11
C HIS A 93 4.20 3.32 -15.55
N THR A 94 4.49 4.32 -14.71
CA THR A 94 3.53 5.24 -14.09
C THR A 94 3.40 6.55 -14.88
N ALA A 95 3.91 6.62 -16.11
CA ALA A 95 3.47 7.62 -17.08
C ALA A 95 1.95 7.51 -17.37
N LEU A 96 1.30 6.47 -16.86
CA LEU A 96 -0.13 6.22 -16.92
C LEU A 96 -0.91 7.08 -15.91
N GLU A 97 -1.69 8.00 -16.48
CA GLU A 97 -2.97 8.54 -15.99
C GLU A 97 -2.97 9.42 -14.73
N CYS A 98 -2.19 10.51 -14.73
CA CYS A 98 -2.51 11.65 -13.85
C CYS A 98 -3.78 12.42 -14.30
N ASP A 99 -4.33 12.10 -15.48
CA ASP A 99 -5.53 12.77 -16.01
C ASP A 99 -6.80 12.32 -15.29
N SER A 100 -6.92 11.02 -14.96
CA SER A 100 -8.02 10.52 -14.14
C SER A 100 -7.96 11.07 -12.71
N LEU A 101 -6.73 11.22 -12.19
CA LEU A 101 -6.48 11.86 -10.90
C LEU A 101 -6.88 13.35 -10.92
N ARG A 102 -6.54 14.07 -11.99
CA ARG A 102 -6.95 15.46 -12.20
C ARG A 102 -8.46 15.59 -12.27
N ALA A 103 -9.13 14.76 -13.07
CA ALA A 103 -10.59 14.76 -13.19
C ALA A 103 -11.29 14.53 -11.83
N ALA A 104 -10.74 13.64 -11.00
CA ALA A 104 -11.24 13.41 -9.64
C ALA A 104 -11.07 14.63 -8.73
N TRP A 105 -9.98 15.38 -8.89
CA TRP A 105 -9.77 16.65 -8.17
C TRP A 105 -10.66 17.77 -8.69
N ASP A 106 -10.82 17.88 -10.00
CA ASP A 106 -11.68 18.88 -10.64
C ASP A 106 -13.13 18.71 -10.17
N GLY A 107 -13.63 17.48 -10.05
CA GLY A 107 -14.97 17.20 -9.53
C GLY A 107 -15.17 17.55 -8.04
N ASP A 108 -14.09 17.59 -7.26
CA ASP A 108 -14.10 17.94 -5.84
C ASP A 108 -13.89 19.45 -5.59
N THR A 109 -13.45 20.18 -6.60
CA THR A 109 -13.20 21.63 -6.54
C THR A 109 -14.26 22.42 -7.30
N THR A 110 -14.55 23.63 -6.84
CA THR A 110 -15.48 24.54 -7.54
C THR A 110 -14.92 25.09 -8.85
N THR A 111 -13.60 25.04 -9.03
CA THR A 111 -12.89 25.55 -10.19
C THR A 111 -11.87 24.53 -10.65
N PRO A 112 -11.87 24.11 -11.93
CA PRO A 112 -10.93 23.13 -12.44
C PRO A 112 -9.50 23.66 -12.43
N PHE A 113 -8.53 22.78 -12.21
CA PHE A 113 -7.12 23.13 -12.26
C PHE A 113 -6.66 23.37 -13.69
N THR A 114 -5.81 24.37 -13.92
CA THR A 114 -5.11 24.52 -15.20
C THR A 114 -3.98 23.50 -15.34
N ASP A 115 -3.51 23.25 -16.57
CA ASP A 115 -2.39 22.33 -16.83
C ASP A 115 -1.12 22.75 -16.09
N THR A 116 -0.88 24.06 -16.01
CA THR A 116 0.28 24.63 -15.33
C THR A 116 0.18 24.47 -13.81
N GLN A 117 -0.99 24.71 -13.23
CA GLN A 117 -1.25 24.47 -11.80
C GLN A 117 -1.13 22.99 -11.46
N TRP A 118 -1.67 22.11 -12.30
CA TRP A 118 -1.62 20.66 -12.09
C TRP A 118 -0.19 20.12 -12.13
N LYS A 119 0.60 20.50 -13.15
CA LYS A 119 2.03 20.15 -13.25
C LYS A 119 2.85 20.72 -12.08
N SER A 120 2.53 21.94 -11.64
CA SER A 120 3.15 22.54 -10.46
C SER A 120 2.82 21.77 -9.18
N ALA A 121 1.56 21.39 -8.97
CA ALA A 121 1.15 20.57 -7.83
C ALA A 121 1.87 19.22 -7.82
N LEU A 122 1.94 18.54 -8.97
CA LEU A 122 2.64 17.26 -9.10
C LEU A 122 4.16 17.37 -8.84
N SER A 123 4.79 18.51 -9.14
CA SER A 123 6.22 18.74 -8.90
C SER A 123 6.53 19.41 -7.55
N GLY A 124 5.52 19.96 -6.86
CA GLY A 124 5.67 20.77 -5.64
C GLY A 124 6.28 20.02 -4.45
N HIS A 125 6.13 18.69 -4.39
CA HIS A 125 6.74 17.84 -3.34
C HIS A 125 8.29 17.87 -3.35
N VAL A 126 8.89 18.32 -4.46
CA VAL A 126 10.34 18.49 -4.59
C VAL A 126 10.81 19.75 -3.85
N ASN A 127 9.94 20.75 -3.69
CA ASN A 127 10.32 22.09 -3.21
C ASN A 127 9.95 22.39 -1.74
N ILE A 128 9.21 21.52 -1.02
CA ILE A 128 8.82 21.74 0.40
C ILE A 128 8.60 20.37 1.11
N PRO A 129 8.81 20.20 2.44
CA PRO A 129 9.90 20.61 3.33
C PRO A 129 11.02 19.53 3.38
N ARG A 130 12.17 19.80 4.06
CA ARG A 130 13.26 18.81 4.19
C ARG A 130 12.83 17.47 4.83
N ASN A 131 11.76 17.47 5.61
CA ASN A 131 11.25 16.31 6.33
C ASN A 131 10.46 15.36 5.41
N SER A 132 10.93 14.11 5.33
CA SER A 132 10.34 13.03 4.53
C SER A 132 8.87 12.74 4.88
N ARG A 133 8.47 12.91 6.14
CA ARG A 133 7.08 12.68 6.58
C ARG A 133 6.11 13.65 5.90
N PHE A 134 6.47 14.92 5.81
CA PHE A 134 5.61 15.92 5.17
C PHE A 134 5.59 15.75 3.65
N ARG A 135 6.72 15.39 3.02
CA ARG A 135 6.74 15.06 1.59
C ARG A 135 5.84 13.87 1.28
N LEU A 136 5.90 12.83 2.10
CA LEU A 136 5.04 11.65 1.95
C LEU A 136 3.56 12.00 2.14
N LEU A 137 3.24 12.85 3.12
CA LEU A 137 1.88 13.32 3.33
C LEU A 137 1.34 14.11 2.14
N GLN A 138 2.13 15.04 1.59
CA GLN A 138 1.77 15.78 0.38
C GLN A 138 1.55 14.86 -0.81
N PHE A 139 2.45 13.89 -1.00
CA PHE A 139 2.31 12.86 -2.03
C PHE A 139 0.99 12.09 -1.87
N TYR A 140 0.67 11.63 -0.65
CA TYR A 140 -0.60 10.93 -0.39
C TYR A 140 -1.83 11.80 -0.60
N ILE A 141 -1.75 13.10 -0.33
CA ILE A 141 -2.84 14.01 -0.61
C ILE A 141 -3.01 14.14 -2.12
N ILE A 142 -1.99 14.60 -2.84
CA ILE A 142 -2.08 14.89 -4.29
C ILE A 142 -2.52 13.64 -5.07
N HIS A 143 -1.93 12.48 -4.78
CA HIS A 143 -2.28 11.21 -5.42
C HIS A 143 -3.54 10.54 -4.86
N ARG A 144 -4.28 11.22 -3.98
CA ARG A 144 -5.47 10.72 -3.27
C ARG A 144 -5.24 9.36 -2.62
N ALA A 145 -4.00 9.06 -2.23
CA ALA A 145 -3.58 7.78 -1.66
C ALA A 145 -3.73 7.70 -0.14
N TYR A 146 -4.18 8.78 0.51
CA TYR A 146 -4.48 8.79 1.93
C TYR A 146 -5.52 7.72 2.30
N LEU A 147 -5.25 6.99 3.39
CA LEU A 147 -6.15 5.94 3.89
C LEU A 147 -7.31 6.56 4.69
N THR A 148 -8.41 6.83 4.00
CA THR A 148 -9.66 7.25 4.65
C THR A 148 -10.43 6.03 5.20
N PRO A 149 -11.33 6.20 6.18
CA PRO A 149 -12.18 5.11 6.66
C PRO A 149 -12.98 4.42 5.54
N ALA A 150 -13.52 5.18 4.57
CA ALA A 150 -14.12 4.60 3.37
C ALA A 150 -13.16 3.69 2.60
N ARG A 151 -11.90 4.12 2.44
CA ARG A 151 -10.88 3.34 1.71
C ARG A 151 -10.46 2.11 2.50
N ILE A 152 -10.34 2.21 3.81
CA ILE A 152 -10.03 1.09 4.71
C ILE A 152 -11.16 0.06 4.69
N ASN A 153 -12.42 0.48 4.75
CA ASN A 153 -13.57 -0.41 4.68
C ASN A 153 -13.63 -1.21 3.35
N ARG A 154 -13.19 -0.62 2.24
CA ARG A 154 -13.03 -1.34 0.96
C ARG A 154 -11.98 -2.46 1.03
N TYR A 155 -10.90 -2.28 1.78
CA TYR A 155 -9.86 -3.30 1.94
C TYR A 155 -10.21 -4.34 3.01
N PHE A 156 -10.82 -3.89 4.10
CA PHE A 156 -11.19 -4.70 5.25
C PHE A 156 -12.68 -4.49 5.51
N ALA A 157 -13.49 -5.41 4.99
CA ALA A 157 -14.93 -5.39 5.22
C ALA A 157 -15.21 -5.33 6.74
N ARG A 158 -16.19 -4.50 7.13
CA ARG A 158 -16.64 -4.25 8.52
C ARG A 158 -15.86 -3.18 9.31
N CYS A 159 -15.02 -2.37 8.68
CA CYS A 159 -14.50 -1.16 9.34
C CYS A 159 -15.54 -0.04 9.35
N ASP A 160 -15.55 0.79 10.39
CA ASP A 160 -16.40 1.98 10.45
C ASP A 160 -16.05 2.95 9.31
N THR A 161 -17.07 3.48 8.64
CA THR A 161 -16.97 4.45 7.55
C THR A 161 -17.38 5.86 8.00
N THR A 162 -17.43 6.13 9.29
CA THR A 162 -17.68 7.48 9.82
C THR A 162 -16.40 8.29 9.92
N CYS A 163 -16.53 9.61 9.82
CA CYS A 163 -15.42 10.52 10.05
C CYS A 163 -15.04 10.51 11.55
N PRO A 164 -13.78 10.27 11.91
CA PRO A 164 -13.36 10.18 13.32
C PRO A 164 -13.46 11.50 14.10
N ARG A 165 -13.68 12.63 13.39
CA ARG A 165 -13.79 13.96 14.02
C ARG A 165 -15.23 14.43 14.17
N CYS A 166 -16.07 14.20 13.15
CA CYS A 166 -17.43 14.75 13.10
C CYS A 166 -18.53 13.68 13.01
N SER A 167 -18.16 12.40 13.01
CA SER A 167 -19.06 11.24 12.98
C SER A 167 -20.04 11.20 11.81
N ARG A 168 -19.83 11.99 10.75
CA ARG A 168 -20.63 11.94 9.52
C ARG A 168 -20.24 10.72 8.66
N ASN A 169 -21.21 10.18 7.93
CA ASN A 169 -21.05 9.01 7.06
C ASN A 169 -20.33 9.31 5.72
N ASP A 170 -20.01 10.58 5.44
CA ASP A 170 -19.16 10.93 4.31
C ASP A 170 -17.69 10.81 4.74
N THR A 171 -16.97 9.87 4.13
CA THR A 171 -15.55 9.60 4.41
C THR A 171 -14.68 9.66 3.17
N GLY A 172 -15.12 10.44 2.19
CA GLY A 172 -14.24 10.93 1.13
C GLY A 172 -13.05 11.71 1.70
N MET A 173 -11.96 11.74 0.95
CA MET A 173 -10.74 12.45 1.35
C MET A 173 -10.98 13.94 1.58
N ILE A 174 -11.80 14.58 0.74
CA ILE A 174 -12.17 16.00 0.86
C ILE A 174 -12.96 16.27 2.14
N GLN A 175 -13.90 15.40 2.49
CA GLN A 175 -14.62 15.52 3.76
C GLN A 175 -13.65 15.46 4.95
N MET A 176 -12.66 14.56 4.90
CA MET A 176 -11.68 14.46 5.99
C MET A 176 -10.66 15.59 6.06
N LEU A 177 -10.36 16.26 4.95
CA LEU A 177 -9.31 17.27 4.89
C LEU A 177 -9.84 18.70 4.90
N ARG A 178 -11.00 18.95 4.29
CA ARG A 178 -11.55 20.31 4.07
C ARG A 178 -12.96 20.47 4.61
N SER A 179 -13.90 19.60 4.21
CA SER A 179 -15.33 19.81 4.46
C SER A 179 -15.79 19.34 5.85
N CYS A 180 -14.88 18.79 6.67
CA CYS A 180 -15.16 18.45 8.05
C CYS A 180 -15.51 19.72 8.85
N PRO A 181 -16.68 19.77 9.53
CA PRO A 181 -17.09 20.92 10.33
C PRO A 181 -16.09 21.25 11.45
N VAL A 182 -15.41 20.24 11.98
CA VAL A 182 -14.39 20.42 13.03
C VAL A 182 -13.13 21.13 12.49
N LEU A 183 -12.83 20.95 11.19
CA LEU A 183 -11.68 21.57 10.54
C LEU A 183 -11.98 22.95 9.96
N SER A 184 -13.25 23.35 9.83
CA SER A 184 -13.61 24.63 9.21
C SER A 184 -13.01 25.82 9.96
N CYS A 185 -13.04 25.78 11.30
CA CYS A 185 -12.45 26.82 12.14
C CYS A 185 -10.93 26.90 11.98
N PHE A 186 -10.26 25.75 11.92
CA PHE A 186 -8.82 25.68 11.70
C PHE A 186 -8.44 26.31 10.35
N TRP A 187 -9.12 25.90 9.27
CA TRP A 187 -8.83 26.45 7.94
C TRP A 187 -9.19 27.93 7.84
N GLY A 188 -10.25 28.38 8.51
CA GLY A 188 -10.58 29.80 8.61
C GLY A 188 -9.44 30.61 9.23
N ALA A 189 -8.86 30.13 10.34
CA ALA A 189 -7.71 30.76 10.99
C ALA A 189 -6.46 30.76 10.10
N VAL A 190 -6.18 29.65 9.41
CA VAL A 190 -5.04 29.55 8.47
C VAL A 190 -5.21 30.54 7.31
N VAL A 191 -6.39 30.62 6.72
CA VAL A 191 -6.68 31.57 5.63
C VAL A 191 -6.54 33.01 6.11
N GLY A 192 -7.05 33.33 7.30
CA GLY A 192 -6.87 34.65 7.91
C GLY A 192 -5.40 35.03 8.06
N CYS A 193 -4.61 34.16 8.69
CA CYS A 193 -3.17 34.36 8.87
C CYS A 193 -2.43 34.53 7.52
N LEU A 194 -2.74 33.69 6.51
CA LEU A 194 -2.13 33.81 5.19
C LEU A 194 -2.51 35.12 4.49
N SER A 195 -3.76 35.58 4.63
CA SER A 195 -4.20 36.85 4.03
C SER A 195 -3.48 38.05 4.65
N GLU A 196 -3.18 38.01 5.95
CA GLU A 196 -2.40 39.03 6.65
C GLU A 196 -0.93 39.04 6.21
N CYS A 197 -0.35 37.87 5.88
CA CYS A 197 1.05 37.78 5.44
C CYS A 197 1.29 38.13 3.96
N VAL A 198 0.25 38.12 3.13
CA VAL A 198 0.33 38.41 1.68
C VAL A 198 -0.07 39.86 1.37
N SER A 199 -0.55 40.60 2.39
CA SER A 199 -0.82 42.05 2.33
C SER A 199 0.43 42.85 2.66
#